data_AF-A0A2J5NH85-F1
#
_entry.id   AF-A0A2J5NH85-F1
#
_cell.length_a   1.000
_cell.length_b   1.000
_cell.length_c   1.000
_cell.angle_alpha   90.00
_cell.angle_beta   90.00
_cell.angle_gamma   90.00
#
_symmetry.space_group_name_H-M   'P 1'
#
loop_
_entity.id
_entity.type
_entity.pdbx_description
1 polymer ?
#
loop_
_entity_poly.entity_id
_entity_poly.type
_entity_poly.pdbx_seq_one_letter_code
_entity_poly.pdbx_strand_id
1 'polypeptide(L)'
;VTSFLLFGAAIGSVGGGWLSDRQGRRKNILWVAVIFIFGALGTAVAWDMSSMIIARFILGLAVGCASVTVPIYISELARPAQRERLVTVNELMIVTGQFLAYSVNASIVNFYPDMSHNWRLMLAIPALPGALLWIGMLVMPESPRFFVRKGQIDKAVAVLKTIRRPEEVEQEIRDIQQVSQIGINHGRFVDELKRKWVLQLILIGLMIVLATRVTGVNTIM
;
A
#
# COMPACT_ATOMS: atom_id res chain seq x y z
N VAL A 1 15.16 7.84 -15.67
CA VAL A 1 15.29 7.40 -14.25
C VAL A 1 13.94 7.37 -13.54
N THR A 2 13.10 8.41 -13.66
CA THR A 2 11.76 8.47 -13.04
C THR A 2 10.80 7.39 -13.53
N SER A 3 10.82 7.04 -14.82
CA SER A 3 9.94 5.98 -15.39
C SER A 3 10.18 4.58 -14.81
N PHE A 4 11.40 4.29 -14.35
CA PHE A 4 11.71 3.00 -13.70
C PHE A 4 11.05 2.85 -12.33
N LEU A 5 10.76 3.95 -11.64
CA LEU A 5 9.98 3.92 -10.40
C LEU A 5 8.54 3.52 -10.68
N LEU A 6 7.93 4.06 -11.75
CA LEU A 6 6.57 3.68 -12.16
C LEU A 6 6.50 2.23 -12.61
N PHE A 7 7.52 1.77 -13.34
CA PHE A 7 7.62 0.38 -13.76
C PHE A 7 7.78 -0.57 -12.56
N GLY A 8 8.63 -0.21 -11.59
CA GLY A 8 8.74 -0.92 -10.31
C GLY A 8 7.42 -0.92 -9.55
N ALA A 9 6.71 0.19 -9.49
CA ALA A 9 5.42 0.28 -8.83
C ALA A 9 4.34 -0.59 -9.49
N ALA A 10 4.34 -0.69 -10.83
CA ALA A 10 3.43 -1.57 -11.55
C ALA A 10 3.66 -3.04 -11.17
N ILE A 11 4.93 -3.49 -11.22
CA ILE A 11 5.30 -4.86 -10.83
C ILE A 11 5.02 -5.11 -9.34
N GLY A 12 5.34 -4.13 -8.50
CA GLY A 12 5.11 -4.17 -7.06
C GLY A 12 3.63 -4.27 -6.70
N SER A 13 2.75 -3.57 -7.42
CA SER A 13 1.31 -3.65 -7.16
C SER A 13 0.74 -5.04 -7.42
N VAL A 14 1.18 -5.71 -8.49
CA VAL A 14 0.76 -7.07 -8.84
C VAL A 14 1.35 -8.09 -7.87
N GLY A 15 2.67 -8.03 -7.63
CA GLY A 15 3.36 -8.96 -6.74
C GLY A 15 2.99 -8.77 -5.26
N GLY A 16 2.77 -7.52 -4.84
CA GLY A 16 2.47 -7.14 -3.48
C GLY A 16 1.12 -7.64 -3.00
N GLY A 17 0.10 -7.65 -3.87
CA GLY A 17 -1.20 -8.26 -3.56
C GLY A 17 -1.07 -9.76 -3.28
N TRP A 18 -0.39 -10.49 -4.17
CA TRP A 18 -0.16 -11.93 -4.01
C TRP A 18 0.67 -12.26 -2.76
N LEU A 19 1.72 -11.47 -2.49
CA LEU A 19 2.58 -11.66 -1.33
C LEU A 19 1.87 -11.35 -0.01
N SER A 20 1.08 -10.27 0.00
CA SER A 20 0.22 -9.87 1.13
C SER A 20 -0.78 -10.97 1.49
N ASP A 21 -1.36 -11.60 0.48
CA ASP A 21 -2.28 -12.71 0.70
C ASP A 21 -1.56 -13.94 1.28
N ARG A 22 -0.38 -14.28 0.79
CA ARG A 22 0.32 -15.49 1.25
C ARG A 22 0.93 -15.33 2.65
N GLN A 23 1.57 -14.19 2.93
CA GLN A 23 2.35 -13.99 4.16
C GLN A 23 1.59 -13.32 5.29
N GLY A 24 0.53 -12.59 4.99
CA GLY A 24 -0.17 -11.72 5.94
C GLY A 24 0.07 -10.25 5.61
N ARG A 25 -0.95 -9.42 5.85
CA ARG A 25 -0.97 -8.01 5.47
C ARG A 25 0.05 -7.21 6.30
N ARG A 26 0.10 -7.45 7.62
CA ARG A 26 1.02 -6.77 8.53
C ARG A 26 2.47 -7.09 8.20
N LYS A 27 2.78 -8.38 8.01
CA LYS A 27 4.14 -8.81 7.62
C LYS A 27 4.57 -8.21 6.29
N ASN A 28 3.66 -8.16 5.32
CA ASN A 28 3.96 -7.55 4.03
C ASN A 28 4.29 -6.06 4.17
N ILE A 29 3.50 -5.30 4.95
CA ILE A 29 3.77 -3.87 5.18
C ILE A 29 5.11 -3.67 5.91
N LEU A 30 5.47 -4.53 6.87
CA LEU A 30 6.78 -4.46 7.54
C LEU A 30 7.94 -4.66 6.55
N TRP A 31 7.87 -5.69 5.69
CA TRP A 31 8.88 -5.90 4.65
C TRP A 31 8.98 -4.73 3.68
N VAL A 32 7.82 -4.24 3.23
CA VAL A 32 7.74 -3.09 2.33
C VAL A 32 8.33 -1.84 2.96
N ALA A 33 8.07 -1.57 4.24
CA ALA A 33 8.65 -0.44 4.95
C ALA A 33 10.19 -0.53 5.03
N VAL A 34 10.74 -1.72 5.29
CA VAL A 34 12.19 -1.96 5.28
C VAL A 34 12.78 -1.69 3.88
N ILE A 35 12.17 -2.26 2.84
CA ILE A 35 12.60 -2.05 1.44
C ILE A 35 12.51 -0.56 1.08
N PHE A 36 11.49 0.15 1.56
CA PHE A 36 11.31 1.58 1.32
C PHE A 36 12.43 2.41 1.97
N ILE A 37 12.78 2.14 3.23
CA ILE A 37 13.87 2.83 3.94
C ILE A 37 15.20 2.61 3.21
N PHE A 38 15.54 1.36 2.89
CA PHE A 38 16.78 1.04 2.18
C PHE A 38 16.77 1.57 0.74
N GLY A 39 15.63 1.57 0.06
CA GLY A 39 15.48 2.15 -1.27
C GLY A 39 15.69 3.66 -1.26
N ALA A 40 15.11 4.37 -0.28
CA ALA A 40 15.25 5.82 -0.13
C ALA A 40 16.71 6.20 0.20
N LEU A 41 17.32 5.55 1.19
CA LEU A 41 18.73 5.75 1.54
C LEU A 41 19.66 5.37 0.37
N GLY A 42 19.37 4.26 -0.31
CA GLY A 42 20.11 3.83 -1.50
C GLY A 42 20.04 4.84 -2.65
N THR A 43 18.90 5.52 -2.83
CA THR A 43 18.82 6.63 -3.79
C THR A 43 19.57 7.88 -3.35
N ALA A 44 19.69 8.13 -2.04
CA ALA A 44 20.43 9.27 -1.50
C ALA A 44 21.95 9.09 -1.60
N VAL A 45 22.46 7.86 -1.46
CA VAL A 45 23.90 7.52 -1.51
C VAL A 45 24.34 7.09 -2.93
N ALA A 46 23.47 7.25 -3.93
CA ALA A 46 23.79 6.87 -5.30
C ALA A 46 25.03 7.61 -5.84
N TRP A 47 25.94 6.80 -6.41
CA TRP A 47 27.29 7.16 -6.87
C TRP A 47 27.34 7.14 -8.41
N ASP A 48 26.53 6.27 -9.03
CA ASP A 48 26.37 6.16 -10.48
C ASP A 48 24.89 6.19 -10.91
N MET A 49 24.64 6.55 -12.17
CA MET A 49 23.29 6.56 -12.76
C MET A 49 22.61 5.17 -12.69
N SER A 50 23.38 4.10 -12.90
CA SER A 50 22.90 2.71 -12.77
C SER A 50 22.46 2.39 -11.34
N SER A 51 23.24 2.80 -10.33
CA SER A 51 22.88 2.62 -8.91
C SER A 51 21.58 3.37 -8.56
N MET A 52 21.39 4.57 -9.13
CA MET A 52 20.17 5.36 -8.94
C MET A 52 18.95 4.72 -9.60
N ILE A 53 19.10 4.11 -10.77
CA ILE A 53 18.01 3.38 -11.46
C ILE A 53 17.58 2.17 -10.65
N ILE A 54 18.53 1.37 -10.15
CA ILE A 54 18.24 0.17 -9.35
C ILE A 54 17.55 0.56 -8.05
N ALA A 55 18.08 1.55 -7.32
CA ALA A 55 17.48 2.01 -6.07
C ALA A 55 16.06 2.58 -6.28
N ARG A 56 15.82 3.31 -7.39
CA ARG A 56 14.47 3.80 -7.76
C ARG A 56 13.51 2.69 -8.14
N PHE A 57 13.99 1.64 -8.79
CA PHE A 57 13.18 0.47 -9.11
C PHE A 57 12.75 -0.27 -7.84
N ILE A 58 13.68 -0.49 -6.91
CA ILE A 58 13.40 -1.11 -5.60
C ILE A 58 12.42 -0.26 -4.78
N LEU A 59 12.64 1.06 -4.75
CA LEU A 59 11.73 2.00 -4.08
C LEU A 59 10.33 1.95 -4.71
N GLY A 60 10.26 1.90 -6.05
CA GLY A 60 9.00 1.75 -6.79
C GLY A 60 8.26 0.47 -6.43
N LEU A 61 8.96 -0.66 -6.34
CA LEU A 61 8.36 -1.93 -5.90
C LEU A 61 7.72 -1.80 -4.51
N ALA A 62 8.42 -1.18 -3.55
CA ALA A 62 7.88 -0.96 -2.22
C ALA A 62 6.62 -0.08 -2.23
N VAL A 63 6.66 1.05 -2.95
CA VAL A 63 5.51 1.97 -3.05
C VAL A 63 4.31 1.30 -3.71
N GLY A 64 4.51 0.53 -4.79
CA GLY A 64 3.44 -0.22 -5.46
C GLY A 64 2.83 -1.31 -4.57
N CYS A 65 3.65 -2.02 -3.78
CA CYS A 65 3.15 -2.98 -2.80
C CYS A 65 2.33 -2.29 -1.69
N ALA A 66 2.81 -1.15 -1.19
CA ALA A 66 2.15 -0.40 -0.13
C ALA A 66 0.79 0.15 -0.58
N SER A 67 0.72 0.71 -1.79
CA SER A 67 -0.52 1.34 -2.31
C SER A 67 -1.68 0.36 -2.44
N VAL A 68 -1.40 -0.93 -2.66
CA VAL A 68 -2.42 -1.97 -2.69
C VAL A 68 -2.69 -2.52 -1.29
N THR A 69 -1.64 -2.77 -0.50
CA THR A 69 -1.77 -3.49 0.78
C THR A 69 -2.39 -2.64 1.88
N VAL A 70 -2.04 -1.36 1.97
CA VAL A 70 -2.50 -0.45 3.03
C VAL A 70 -4.02 -0.23 3.01
N PRO A 71 -4.66 0.16 1.90
CA PRO A 71 -6.12 0.36 1.89
C PRO A 71 -6.87 -0.95 2.14
N ILE A 72 -6.35 -2.09 1.65
CA ILE A 72 -6.93 -3.41 1.95
C ILE A 72 -6.87 -3.67 3.45
N TYR A 73 -5.69 -3.51 4.07
CA TYR A 73 -5.49 -3.74 5.49
C TYR A 73 -6.41 -2.86 6.35
N ILE A 74 -6.50 -1.57 6.02
CA ILE A 74 -7.44 -0.63 6.66
C ILE A 74 -8.88 -1.15 6.51
N SER A 75 -9.25 -1.56 5.30
CA SER A 75 -10.61 -2.01 5.00
C SER A 75 -11.01 -3.33 5.69
N GLU A 76 -10.04 -4.17 6.01
CA GLU A 76 -10.24 -5.46 6.72
C GLU A 76 -10.35 -5.27 8.24
N LEU A 77 -9.79 -4.20 8.80
CA LEU A 77 -9.88 -3.85 10.21
C LEU A 77 -11.04 -2.90 10.50
N ALA A 78 -11.38 -2.02 9.55
CA ALA A 78 -12.41 -1.01 9.69
C ALA A 78 -13.79 -1.60 9.99
N ARG A 79 -14.59 -0.89 10.80
CA ARG A 79 -16.02 -1.21 10.98
C ARG A 79 -16.74 -1.01 9.65
N PRO A 80 -17.77 -1.82 9.29
CA PRO A 80 -18.51 -1.64 8.04
C PRO A 80 -18.96 -0.19 7.80
N ALA A 81 -19.47 0.48 8.83
CA ALA A 81 -19.93 1.87 8.77
C ALA A 81 -18.81 2.93 8.65
N GLN A 82 -17.56 2.59 8.98
CA GLN A 82 -16.43 3.54 8.98
C GLN A 82 -15.39 3.23 7.89
N ARG A 83 -15.60 2.16 7.12
CA ARG A 83 -14.67 1.68 6.11
C ARG A 83 -14.35 2.75 5.07
N GLU A 84 -15.39 3.38 4.52
CA GLU A 84 -15.22 4.43 3.51
C GLU A 84 -14.46 5.62 4.07
N ARG A 85 -14.84 6.09 5.27
CA ARG A 85 -14.15 7.20 5.95
C ARG A 85 -12.66 6.93 6.14
N LEU A 86 -12.29 5.72 6.58
CA LEU A 86 -10.88 5.38 6.80
C LEU A 86 -10.09 5.26 5.50
N VAL A 87 -10.72 4.80 4.42
CA VAL A 87 -10.10 4.81 3.08
C VAL A 87 -9.91 6.24 2.59
N THR A 88 -10.88 7.14 2.79
CA THR A 88 -10.72 8.57 2.46
C THR A 88 -9.61 9.23 3.27
N VAL A 89 -9.47 8.89 4.56
CA VAL A 89 -8.36 9.38 5.39
C VAL A 89 -7.01 8.90 4.84
N ASN A 90 -6.90 7.66 4.36
CA ASN A 90 -5.68 7.18 3.71
C ASN A 90 -5.33 8.02 2.48
N GLU A 91 -6.31 8.35 1.64
CA GLU A 91 -6.09 9.21 0.46
C GLU A 91 -5.66 10.63 0.86
N LEU A 92 -6.31 11.20 1.89
CA LEU A 92 -5.94 12.51 2.44
C LEU A 92 -4.50 12.50 2.97
N MET A 93 -4.07 11.41 3.62
CA MET A 93 -2.70 11.26 4.10
C MET A 93 -1.68 11.19 2.96
N ILE A 94 -2.03 10.57 1.82
CA ILE A 94 -1.17 10.57 0.62
C ILE A 94 -0.99 12.00 0.11
N VAL A 95 -2.08 12.73 -0.09
CA VAL A 95 -2.04 14.13 -0.56
C VAL A 95 -1.28 15.04 0.42
N THR A 96 -1.50 14.86 1.73
CA THR A 96 -0.81 15.61 2.78
C THR A 96 0.69 15.29 2.78
N GLY A 97 1.06 14.03 2.61
CA GLY A 97 2.46 13.61 2.51
C GLY A 97 3.16 14.25 1.31
N GLN A 98 2.47 14.33 0.17
CA GLN A 98 2.98 15.01 -1.03
C GLN A 98 3.13 16.52 -0.82
N PHE A 99 2.16 17.17 -0.20
CA PHE A 99 2.26 18.59 0.17
C PHE A 99 3.45 18.87 1.11
N LEU A 100 3.65 18.01 2.11
CA LEU A 100 4.81 18.10 3.01
C LEU A 100 6.12 17.88 2.26
N ALA A 101 6.18 16.92 1.34
CA ALA A 101 7.36 16.67 0.53
C ALA A 101 7.76 17.91 -0.30
N TYR A 102 6.80 18.56 -0.97
CA TYR A 102 7.09 19.82 -1.69
C TYR A 102 7.49 20.96 -0.76
N SER A 103 6.82 21.11 0.38
CA SER A 103 7.12 22.17 1.36
C SER A 103 8.53 22.04 1.94
N VAL A 104 8.93 20.81 2.27
CA VAL A 104 10.27 20.49 2.76
C VAL A 104 11.31 20.70 1.65
N ASN A 105 11.04 20.22 0.43
CA ASN A 105 11.94 20.44 -0.70
C ASN A 105 12.13 21.94 -1.00
N ALA A 106 11.05 22.73 -0.99
CA ALA A 106 11.12 24.17 -1.20
C ALA A 106 11.92 24.87 -0.08
N SER A 107 11.74 24.44 1.17
CA SER A 107 12.50 24.98 2.30
C SER A 107 14.00 24.67 2.17
N ILE A 108 14.37 23.45 1.81
CA ILE A 108 15.78 23.06 1.60
C ILE A 108 16.44 23.91 0.52
N VAL A 109 15.77 24.15 -0.61
CA VAL A 109 16.29 25.01 -1.69
C VAL A 109 16.49 26.45 -1.23
N ASN A 110 15.57 27.00 -0.44
CA ASN A 110 15.66 28.39 0.03
C ASN A 110 16.70 28.60 1.14
N PHE A 111 16.86 27.63 2.05
CA PHE A 111 17.82 27.74 3.16
C PHE A 111 19.26 27.41 2.78
N TYR A 112 19.49 26.57 1.76
CA TYR A 112 20.83 26.16 1.33
C TYR A 112 21.02 26.27 -0.19
N PRO A 113 21.09 27.49 -0.77
CA PRO A 113 21.18 27.67 -2.23
C PRO A 113 22.45 27.04 -2.85
N ASP A 114 23.57 27.04 -2.11
CA ASP A 114 24.91 26.71 -2.62
C ASP A 114 25.31 25.22 -2.50
N MET A 115 24.45 24.37 -1.90
CA MET A 115 24.76 22.94 -1.76
C MET A 115 24.47 22.18 -3.06
N SER A 116 25.53 21.84 -3.80
CA SER A 116 25.52 20.98 -5.00
C SER A 116 24.85 19.59 -4.80
N HIS A 117 24.59 19.18 -3.56
CA HIS A 117 24.05 17.88 -3.18
C HIS A 117 22.66 17.93 -2.50
N ASN A 118 21.94 19.05 -2.58
CA ASN A 118 20.60 19.21 -1.96
C ASN A 118 19.61 18.08 -2.29
N TRP A 119 19.66 17.56 -3.51
CA TRP A 119 18.78 16.48 -3.97
C TRP A 119 18.95 15.17 -3.19
N ARG A 120 20.13 14.91 -2.59
CA ARG A 120 20.36 13.70 -1.78
C ARG A 120 19.59 13.74 -0.47
N LEU A 121 19.60 14.91 0.19
CA LEU A 121 18.82 15.13 1.42
C LEU A 121 17.32 15.04 1.14
N MET A 122 16.86 15.63 0.03
CA MET A 122 15.46 15.53 -0.42
C MET A 122 15.00 14.07 -0.61
N LEU A 123 15.89 13.17 -1.04
CA LEU A 123 15.59 11.75 -1.23
C LEU A 123 15.79 10.89 0.02
N ALA A 124 16.59 11.35 0.99
CA ALA A 124 16.79 10.67 2.26
C ALA A 124 15.63 10.90 3.24
N ILE A 125 15.03 12.10 3.21
CA ILE A 125 13.95 12.49 4.15
C ILE A 125 12.75 11.52 4.15
N PRO A 126 12.28 10.99 3.02
CA PRO A 126 11.23 9.97 3.00
C PRO A 126 11.55 8.72 3.85
N ALA A 127 12.83 8.39 4.09
CA ALA A 127 13.17 7.27 4.96
C ALA A 127 12.62 7.44 6.39
N LEU A 128 12.40 8.67 6.86
CA LEU A 128 11.89 8.98 8.19
C LEU A 128 10.41 8.54 8.38
N PRO A 129 9.43 8.95 7.54
CA PRO A 129 8.08 8.40 7.63
C PRO A 129 8.05 6.90 7.32
N GLY A 130 8.97 6.36 6.51
CA GLY A 130 9.14 4.92 6.32
C GLY A 130 9.50 4.17 7.61
N ALA A 131 10.45 4.72 8.39
CA ALA A 131 10.81 4.18 9.70
C ALA A 131 9.65 4.30 10.70
N LEU A 132 8.93 5.43 10.69
CA LEU A 132 7.75 5.61 11.53
C LEU A 132 6.66 4.57 11.22
N LEU A 133 6.42 4.30 9.93
CA LEU A 133 5.51 3.24 9.49
C LEU A 133 5.96 1.87 10.00
N TRP A 134 7.25 1.55 9.88
CA TRP A 134 7.80 0.29 10.35
C TRP A 134 7.57 0.10 11.86
N ILE A 135 7.90 1.11 12.67
CA ILE A 135 7.69 1.09 14.12
C ILE A 135 6.20 0.97 14.46
N GLY A 136 5.34 1.76 13.82
CA GLY A 136 3.89 1.72 14.05
C GLY A 136 3.27 0.34 13.76
N MET A 137 3.77 -0.34 12.72
CA MET A 137 3.30 -1.67 12.34
C MET A 137 3.77 -2.80 13.28
N LEU A 138 4.74 -2.53 14.17
CA LEU A 138 5.11 -3.48 15.22
C LEU A 138 4.01 -3.61 16.30
N VAL A 139 3.22 -2.57 16.52
CA VAL A 139 2.14 -2.57 17.53
C VAL A 139 0.82 -3.10 16.96
N MET A 140 0.61 -2.96 15.64
CA MET A 140 -0.66 -3.32 15.01
C MET A 140 -0.90 -4.84 14.90
N PRO A 141 -2.14 -5.32 15.11
CA PRO A 141 -2.48 -6.74 14.96
C PRO A 141 -2.57 -7.17 13.49
N GLU A 142 -2.43 -8.46 13.22
CA GLU A 142 -2.62 -9.01 11.87
C GLU A 142 -4.12 -9.03 11.49
N SER A 143 -4.42 -9.03 10.18
CA SER A 143 -5.81 -9.02 9.69
C SER A 143 -6.65 -10.22 10.19
N PRO A 144 -7.87 -10.01 10.74
CA PRO A 144 -8.76 -11.10 11.14
C PRO A 144 -9.09 -12.07 10.00
N ARG A 145 -9.30 -11.54 8.79
CA ARG A 145 -9.61 -12.36 7.60
C ARG A 145 -8.46 -13.28 7.22
N PHE A 146 -7.22 -12.85 7.42
CA PHE A 146 -6.05 -13.68 7.20
C PHE A 146 -6.00 -14.88 8.16
N PHE A 147 -6.33 -14.66 9.44
CA PHE A 147 -6.40 -15.74 10.42
C PHE A 147 -7.53 -16.73 10.12
N VAL A 148 -8.71 -16.26 9.72
CA VAL A 148 -9.83 -17.14 9.31
C VAL A 148 -9.45 -17.98 8.09
N ARG A 149 -8.79 -17.40 7.08
CA ARG A 149 -8.32 -18.14 5.90
C ARG A 149 -7.26 -19.20 6.23
N LYS A 150 -6.47 -18.99 7.28
CA LYS A 150 -5.51 -19.99 7.79
C LYS A 150 -6.11 -21.03 8.74
N GLY A 151 -7.43 -20.99 8.99
CA GLY A 151 -8.10 -21.86 9.95
C GLY A 151 -7.80 -21.53 11.42
N GLN A 152 -7.16 -20.39 11.71
CA GLN A 152 -6.81 -19.95 13.07
C GLN A 152 -7.93 -19.07 13.65
N ILE A 153 -9.11 -19.64 13.88
CA ILE A 153 -10.30 -18.90 14.31
C ILE A 153 -10.09 -18.22 15.67
N ASP A 154 -9.43 -18.87 16.62
CA ASP A 154 -9.20 -18.31 17.97
C ASP A 154 -8.42 -17.00 17.94
N LYS A 155 -7.44 -16.88 17.04
CA LYS A 155 -6.66 -15.65 16.84
C LYS A 155 -7.48 -14.58 16.13
N ALA A 156 -8.34 -14.97 15.19
CA ALA A 156 -9.27 -14.04 14.55
C ALA A 156 -10.24 -13.44 15.57
N VAL A 157 -10.79 -14.27 16.48
CA VAL A 157 -11.64 -13.83 17.59
C VAL A 157 -10.90 -12.85 18.50
N ALA A 158 -9.65 -13.17 18.89
CA ALA A 158 -8.86 -12.31 19.76
C ALA A 158 -8.61 -10.92 19.17
N VAL A 159 -8.32 -10.84 17.86
CA VAL A 159 -8.15 -9.54 17.16
C VAL A 159 -9.49 -8.84 16.95
N LEU A 160 -10.57 -9.57 16.66
CA LEU A 160 -11.88 -8.93 16.50
C LEU A 160 -12.39 -8.36 17.83
N LYS A 161 -12.13 -9.02 18.97
CA LYS A 161 -12.50 -8.54 20.30
C LYS A 161 -11.82 -7.22 20.69
N THR A 162 -10.66 -6.89 20.13
CA THR A 162 -10.00 -5.58 20.39
C THR A 162 -10.57 -4.45 19.54
N ILE A 163 -11.30 -4.75 18.46
CA ILE A 163 -11.77 -3.77 17.47
C ILE A 163 -13.29 -3.63 17.46
N ARG A 164 -14.02 -4.71 17.78
CA ARG A 164 -15.48 -4.85 17.73
C ARG A 164 -16.08 -5.04 19.11
N ARG A 165 -17.40 -4.80 19.21
CA ARG A 165 -18.16 -5.19 20.39
C ARG A 165 -18.27 -6.72 20.43
N PRO A 166 -18.23 -7.35 21.62
CA PRO A 166 -18.23 -8.81 21.76
C PRO A 166 -19.42 -9.50 21.06
N GLU A 167 -20.57 -8.83 20.99
CA GLU A 167 -21.80 -9.30 20.33
C GLU A 167 -21.67 -9.39 18.80
N GLU A 168 -20.85 -8.53 18.18
CA GLU A 168 -20.66 -8.47 16.72
C GLU A 168 -19.60 -9.48 16.22
N VAL A 169 -18.72 -9.95 17.12
CA VAL A 169 -17.57 -10.79 16.77
C VAL A 169 -17.99 -12.15 16.19
N GLU A 170 -18.96 -12.81 16.80
CA GLU A 170 -19.44 -14.12 16.33
C GLU A 170 -20.19 -14.03 15.00
N GLN A 171 -20.90 -12.92 14.77
CA GLN A 171 -21.61 -12.71 13.51
C GLN A 171 -20.61 -12.43 12.38
N GLU A 172 -19.61 -11.56 12.61
CA GLU A 172 -18.60 -11.22 11.61
C GLU A 172 -17.69 -12.43 11.26
N ILE A 173 -17.39 -13.31 12.22
CA ILE A 173 -16.64 -14.55 11.94
C ILE A 173 -17.44 -15.50 11.04
N ARG A 174 -18.73 -15.66 11.30
CA ARG A 174 -19.62 -16.50 10.48
C ARG A 174 -19.70 -15.96 9.05
N ASP A 175 -19.85 -14.64 8.90
CA ASP A 175 -19.87 -14.00 7.58
C ASP A 175 -18.55 -14.21 6.83
N ILE A 176 -17.40 -14.03 7.50
CA ILE A 176 -16.07 -14.25 6.90
C ILE A 176 -15.88 -15.73 6.51
N GLN A 177 -16.33 -16.68 7.34
CA GLN A 177 -16.25 -18.11 7.04
C GLN A 177 -17.12 -18.49 5.83
N GLN A 178 -18.33 -17.95 5.74
CA GLN A 178 -19.24 -18.19 4.62
C GLN A 178 -18.64 -17.67 3.31
N VAL A 179 -18.07 -16.46 3.31
CA VAL A 179 -17.37 -15.90 2.14
C VAL A 179 -16.12 -16.71 1.81
N SER A 180 -15.36 -17.17 2.81
CA SER A 180 -14.16 -17.97 2.59
C SER A 180 -14.45 -19.36 1.99
N GLN A 181 -15.60 -19.97 2.31
CA GLN A 181 -16.01 -21.25 1.72
C GLN A 181 -16.45 -21.10 0.25
N ILE A 182 -17.08 -19.97 -0.10
CA ILE A 182 -17.46 -19.64 -1.48
C ILE A 182 -16.22 -19.42 -2.37
N GLY A 183 -15.13 -18.87 -1.80
CA GLY A 183 -13.89 -18.55 -2.52
C GLY A 183 -12.97 -19.73 -2.84
N ILE A 184 -13.18 -20.93 -2.28
CA ILE A 184 -12.33 -22.10 -2.54
C ILE A 184 -12.63 -22.75 -3.91
N ASN A 185 -13.80 -22.45 -4.49
CA ASN A 185 -14.30 -23.05 -5.75
C ASN A 185 -14.09 -22.18 -7.01
N HIS A 186 -13.40 -21.05 -6.90
CA HIS A 186 -13.22 -20.15 -8.04
C HIS A 186 -12.02 -20.59 -8.88
N GLY A 187 -12.31 -20.95 -10.14
CA GLY A 187 -11.37 -21.50 -11.13
C GLY A 187 -10.18 -20.57 -11.40
N ARG A 188 -9.23 -21.02 -12.23
CA ARG A 188 -8.02 -20.25 -12.59
C ARG A 188 -8.42 -18.80 -12.90
N PHE A 189 -7.72 -17.82 -12.32
CA PHE A 189 -7.88 -16.36 -12.56
C PHE A 189 -8.19 -15.99 -14.03
N VAL A 190 -7.64 -16.77 -14.97
CA VAL A 190 -7.80 -16.65 -16.43
C VAL A 190 -9.24 -16.94 -16.91
N ASP A 191 -9.95 -17.86 -16.27
CA ASP A 191 -11.32 -18.26 -16.64
C ASP A 191 -12.37 -17.25 -16.17
N GLU A 192 -12.11 -16.57 -15.05
CA GLU A 192 -12.93 -15.45 -14.58
C GLU A 192 -12.75 -14.20 -15.44
N LEU A 193 -11.51 -13.96 -15.91
CA LEU A 193 -11.20 -12.82 -16.77
C LEU A 193 -11.92 -12.88 -18.12
N LYS A 194 -12.34 -14.07 -18.57
CA LYS A 194 -13.11 -14.25 -19.81
C LYS A 194 -14.60 -13.97 -19.68
N ARG A 195 -15.13 -13.78 -18.46
CA ARG A 195 -16.55 -13.49 -18.26
C ARG A 195 -16.86 -12.06 -18.73
N LYS A 196 -17.85 -11.90 -19.62
CA LYS A 196 -18.26 -10.59 -20.17
C LYS A 196 -18.53 -9.53 -19.10
N TRP A 197 -19.17 -9.91 -17.99
CA TRP A 197 -19.46 -8.99 -16.89
C TRP A 197 -18.19 -8.51 -16.15
N VAL A 198 -17.20 -9.40 -15.96
CA VAL A 198 -15.91 -9.05 -15.35
C VAL A 198 -15.13 -8.10 -16.28
N LEU A 199 -15.13 -8.37 -17.59
CA LEU A 199 -14.53 -7.47 -18.58
C LEU A 199 -15.20 -6.08 -18.59
N GLN A 200 -16.52 -6.01 -18.47
CA GLN A 200 -17.25 -4.73 -18.35
C GLN A 200 -16.85 -3.97 -17.08
N LEU A 201 -16.72 -4.66 -15.94
CA LEU A 201 -16.27 -4.07 -14.68
C LEU A 201 -14.83 -3.54 -14.78
N ILE A 202 -13.93 -4.30 -15.39
CA ILE A 202 -12.54 -3.88 -15.63
C ILE A 202 -12.52 -2.67 -16.57
N LEU A 203 -13.32 -2.66 -17.64
CA LEU A 203 -13.43 -1.53 -18.57
C LEU A 203 -13.95 -0.26 -17.89
N ILE A 204 -14.99 -0.38 -17.06
CA ILE A 204 -15.54 0.75 -16.29
C ILE A 204 -14.48 1.26 -15.30
N GLY A 205 -13.83 0.36 -14.56
CA GLY A 205 -12.74 0.72 -13.65
C GLY A 205 -11.60 1.43 -14.37
N LEU A 206 -11.19 0.91 -15.53
CA LEU A 206 -10.15 1.51 -16.38
C LEU A 206 -10.58 2.90 -16.89
N MET A 207 -11.83 3.06 -17.32
CA MET A 207 -12.37 4.35 -17.76
C MET A 207 -12.39 5.38 -16.63
N ILE A 208 -12.77 4.98 -15.41
CA ILE A 208 -12.75 5.86 -14.24
C ILE A 208 -11.31 6.26 -13.90
N VAL A 209 -10.37 5.32 -13.91
CA VAL A 209 -8.95 5.61 -13.67
C VAL A 209 -8.40 6.53 -14.77
N LEU A 210 -8.74 6.31 -16.04
CA LEU A 210 -8.31 7.17 -17.13
C LEU A 210 -8.90 8.58 -16.98
N ALA A 211 -10.20 8.71 -16.64
CA ALA A 211 -10.83 10.02 -16.41
C ALA A 211 -10.17 10.80 -15.26
N THR A 212 -9.79 10.10 -14.18
CA THR A 212 -9.09 10.72 -13.04
C THR A 212 -7.62 11.05 -13.33
N ARG A 213 -6.97 10.37 -14.30
CA ARG A 213 -5.62 10.73 -14.75
C ARG A 213 -5.62 11.88 -15.77
N VAL A 214 -6.62 11.94 -16.65
CA VAL A 214 -6.77 12.98 -17.69
C VAL A 214 -7.11 14.35 -17.09
N THR A 215 -7.78 14.39 -15.94
CA THR A 215 -8.07 15.64 -15.21
C THR A 215 -6.81 16.37 -14.72
N GLY A 216 -5.61 15.82 -14.92
CA GLY A 216 -4.34 16.54 -14.78
C GLY A 216 -3.91 16.81 -13.33
N VAL A 217 -4.71 16.39 -12.35
CA VAL A 217 -4.38 16.44 -10.92
C VAL A 217 -3.03 15.77 -10.65
N ASN A 218 -2.72 14.71 -11.40
CA ASN A 218 -1.46 13.98 -11.29
C ASN A 218 -0.36 14.42 -12.28
N THR A 219 -0.60 15.51 -13.03
CA THR A 219 0.40 16.15 -13.92
C THR A 219 1.01 17.39 -13.24
N ILE A 220 0.26 18.02 -12.33
CA ILE A 220 0.73 19.10 -11.46
C ILE A 220 1.52 18.54 -10.26
N MET A 221 1.17 17.33 -9.84
CA MET A 221 1.87 16.49 -8.85
C MET A 221 3.02 15.72 -9.51
#